data_AF-A0AAD2JSU4-F1
#
_entry.id   AF-A0AAD2JSU4-F1
#
_cell.length_a   1.000
_cell.length_b   1.000
_cell.length_c   1.000
_cell.angle_alpha   90.00
_cell.angle_beta   90.00
_cell.angle_gamma   90.00
#
_symmetry.space_group_name_H-M   'P 1'
#
loop_
_entity.id
_entity.type
_entity.pdbx_description
1 polymer ?
#
loop_
_entity_poly.entity_id
_entity_poly.type
_entity_poly.pdbx_seq_one_letter_code
_entity_poly.pdbx_strand_id
1 'polypeptide(L)'
;MLLSTPRCLTVTVKHRGVDTGKFIYDDDYYFYINLLAENQLDLNPGEKTINAQIMDLADEIAYAAHDLEDALSRNMVTIEDIEYEFQISDEFRGAREQFREIVTQSRNTAFQANLLKTSEEFAIIFRKELTSNIVNRLVADISVVTNLNGFQELGFGKLNALSEGLKKLLFKVIMRKRNILTYEFRGNKIIRDLYDFYNEGENYKFLPPELKFTLPQPDSCIFEISKKRAVVDYISGMMDTFAVKEWETHRLK
;
A
#
# COMPACT_ATOMS: atom_id res chain seq x y z
N MET A 1 -21.22 -8.50 9.80
CA MET A 1 -21.24 -7.41 8.81
C MET A 1 -21.25 -6.10 9.60
N LEU A 2 -20.07 -5.53 9.86
CA LEU A 2 -19.95 -4.28 10.63
C LEU A 2 -20.65 -3.15 9.87
N LEU A 3 -21.31 -2.26 10.62
CA LEU A 3 -22.07 -1.10 10.18
C LEU A 3 -21.17 -0.05 9.47
N SER A 4 -20.67 -0.38 8.28
CA SER A 4 -20.11 0.63 7.38
C SER A 4 -21.27 1.32 6.68
N THR A 5 -21.42 2.63 6.87
CA THR A 5 -22.39 3.40 6.08
C THR A 5 -22.07 3.24 4.58
N PRO A 6 -23.07 3.33 3.68
CA PRO A 6 -22.82 3.24 2.24
C PRO A 6 -21.73 4.20 1.74
N ARG A 7 -21.62 5.38 2.39
CA ARG A 7 -20.56 6.37 2.13
C ARG A 7 -19.16 5.91 2.51
N CYS A 8 -19.00 4.99 3.46
CA CYS A 8 -17.69 4.41 3.79
C CYS A 8 -17.24 3.40 2.72
N LEU A 9 -18.19 2.64 2.17
CA LEU A 9 -17.92 1.63 1.14
C LEU A 9 -17.57 2.26 -0.23
N THR A 10 -18.00 3.48 -0.49
CA THR A 10 -17.60 4.22 -1.70
C THR A 10 -16.21 4.84 -1.63
N VAL A 11 -15.56 4.80 -0.47
CA VAL A 11 -14.17 5.24 -0.28
C VAL A 11 -13.20 4.11 -0.65
N THR A 12 -13.60 2.85 -0.48
CA THR A 12 -12.70 1.69 -0.63
C THR A 12 -12.55 1.20 -2.07
N VAL A 13 -13.51 1.48 -2.96
CA VAL A 13 -13.45 1.04 -4.36
C VAL A 13 -12.65 2.03 -5.19
N LYS A 14 -11.40 1.66 -5.48
CA LYS A 14 -10.40 2.54 -6.10
C LYS A 14 -10.21 2.35 -7.62
N HIS A 15 -10.66 1.24 -8.23
CA HIS A 15 -10.22 0.88 -9.59
C HIS A 15 -11.29 0.17 -10.44
N ARG A 16 -11.60 0.77 -11.59
CA ARG A 16 -11.76 0.06 -12.87
C ARG A 16 -11.21 0.95 -13.98
N GLY A 17 -9.88 1.05 -14.04
CA GLY A 17 -9.16 1.55 -15.21
C GLY A 17 -8.65 0.37 -16.02
N VAL A 18 -8.75 0.44 -17.34
CA VAL A 18 -8.13 -0.53 -18.25
C VAL A 18 -6.61 -0.46 -18.03
N ASP A 19 -5.93 -1.60 -17.85
CA ASP A 19 -4.46 -1.76 -17.81
C ASP A 19 -3.64 -1.47 -16.53
N THR A 20 -4.22 -1.40 -15.33
CA THR A 20 -3.40 -1.18 -14.10
C THR A 20 -2.99 -2.45 -13.33
N GLY A 21 -3.40 -3.64 -13.79
CA GLY A 21 -3.17 -4.90 -13.06
C GLY A 21 -3.92 -5.04 -11.73
N LYS A 22 -4.64 -3.98 -11.29
CA LYS A 22 -5.52 -3.96 -10.12
C LYS A 22 -6.96 -4.21 -10.56
N PHE A 23 -7.68 -5.04 -9.84
CA PHE A 23 -9.07 -5.38 -10.14
C PHE A 23 -9.90 -5.55 -8.87
N ILE A 24 -11.22 -5.55 -9.06
CA ILE A 24 -12.22 -5.97 -8.09
C ILE A 24 -12.89 -7.22 -8.67
N TYR A 25 -13.26 -8.19 -7.83
CA TYR A 25 -13.98 -9.37 -8.32
C TYR A 25 -15.35 -8.95 -8.88
N ASP A 26 -15.82 -9.68 -9.90
CA ASP A 26 -17.08 -9.35 -10.58
C ASP A 26 -18.26 -9.26 -9.60
N ASP A 27 -18.37 -10.21 -8.67
CA ASP A 27 -19.45 -10.20 -7.65
C ASP A 27 -19.39 -8.96 -6.74
N ASP A 28 -18.19 -8.57 -6.33
CA ASP A 28 -17.99 -7.39 -5.47
C ASP A 28 -18.25 -6.10 -6.24
N TYR A 29 -17.95 -6.08 -7.55
CA TYR A 29 -18.27 -4.98 -8.44
C TYR A 29 -19.78 -4.84 -8.64
N TYR A 30 -20.50 -5.92 -8.88
CA TYR A 30 -21.96 -5.88 -9.01
C TYR A 30 -22.60 -5.41 -7.70
N PHE A 31 -22.11 -5.89 -6.56
CA PHE A 31 -22.53 -5.39 -5.24
C PHE A 31 -22.29 -3.88 -5.11
N TYR A 32 -21.12 -3.40 -5.51
CA TYR A 32 -20.78 -1.98 -5.48
C TYR A 32 -21.69 -1.12 -6.36
N ILE A 33 -21.95 -1.53 -7.61
CA ILE A 33 -22.84 -0.80 -8.53
C ILE A 33 -24.27 -0.74 -7.99
N ASN A 34 -24.78 -1.84 -7.44
CA ASN A 34 -26.10 -1.85 -6.81
C ASN A 34 -26.16 -0.89 -5.62
N LEU A 35 -25.11 -0.86 -4.79
CA LEU A 35 -25.00 0.07 -3.68
C LEU A 35 -25.00 1.54 -4.14
N LEU A 36 -24.31 1.86 -5.23
CA LEU A 36 -24.32 3.21 -5.81
C LEU A 36 -25.72 3.62 -6.28
N ALA A 37 -26.40 2.71 -6.98
CA ALA A 37 -27.76 2.94 -7.49
C ALA A 37 -28.76 3.15 -6.36
N GLU A 38 -28.71 2.34 -5.30
CA GLU A 38 -29.58 2.46 -4.12
C GLU A 38 -29.40 3.80 -3.38
N ASN A 39 -28.18 4.34 -3.37
CA ASN A 39 -27.84 5.57 -2.66
C ASN A 39 -27.88 6.83 -3.55
N GLN A 40 -28.35 6.71 -4.81
CA GLN A 40 -28.48 7.81 -5.77
C GLN A 40 -27.17 8.59 -5.96
N LEU A 41 -26.04 7.89 -5.94
CA LEU A 41 -24.73 8.48 -6.21
C LEU A 41 -24.45 8.42 -7.72
N ASP A 42 -24.41 9.58 -8.36
CA ASP A 42 -24.15 9.73 -9.79
C ASP A 42 -22.63 9.72 -10.05
N LEU A 43 -22.02 8.54 -9.95
CA LEU A 43 -20.60 8.32 -10.25
C LEU A 43 -20.47 7.58 -11.58
N ASN A 44 -19.68 8.14 -12.49
CA ASN A 44 -19.35 7.45 -13.72
C ASN A 44 -18.37 6.30 -13.46
N PRO A 45 -18.37 5.22 -14.26
CA PRO A 45 -17.35 4.18 -14.18
C PRO A 45 -15.94 4.76 -14.27
N GLY A 46 -15.13 4.56 -13.25
CA GLY A 46 -13.75 5.10 -13.17
C GLY A 46 -13.64 6.48 -12.51
N GLU A 47 -14.76 7.07 -12.08
CA GLU A 47 -14.79 8.28 -11.27
C GLU A 47 -14.68 7.93 -9.78
N LYS A 48 -13.86 8.69 -9.03
CA LYS A 48 -13.65 8.50 -7.60
C LYS A 48 -14.37 9.57 -6.80
N THR A 49 -14.98 9.19 -5.68
CA THR A 49 -15.52 10.17 -4.72
C THR A 49 -14.42 11.06 -4.14
N ILE A 50 -14.76 12.27 -3.73
CA ILE A 50 -13.82 13.19 -3.06
C ILE A 50 -13.15 12.55 -1.83
N ASN A 51 -13.89 11.72 -1.07
CA ASN A 51 -13.34 11.01 0.09
C ASN A 51 -12.31 9.94 -0.32
N ALA A 52 -12.56 9.21 -1.41
CA ALA A 52 -11.60 8.27 -1.97
C ALA A 52 -10.33 8.99 -2.44
N GLN A 53 -10.46 10.16 -3.08
CA GLN A 53 -9.33 10.98 -3.52
C GLN A 53 -8.51 11.51 -2.34
N ILE A 54 -9.16 12.01 -1.28
CA ILE A 54 -8.48 12.45 -0.06
C ILE A 54 -7.72 11.30 0.61
N MET A 55 -8.34 10.11 0.67
CA MET A 55 -7.71 8.92 1.24
C MET A 55 -6.50 8.48 0.41
N ASP A 56 -6.61 8.47 -0.92
CA ASP A 56 -5.50 8.14 -1.83
C ASP A 56 -4.32 9.10 -1.64
N LEU A 57 -4.57 10.41 -1.55
CA LEU A 57 -3.53 11.40 -1.29
C LEU A 57 -2.91 11.27 0.10
N ALA A 58 -3.72 10.99 1.13
CA ALA A 58 -3.21 10.76 2.47
C ALA A 58 -2.28 9.54 2.51
N ASP A 59 -2.63 8.47 1.80
CA ASP A 59 -1.82 7.26 1.65
C ASP A 59 -0.49 7.58 0.94
N GLU A 60 -0.52 8.34 -0.17
CA GLU A 60 0.68 8.76 -0.89
C GLU A 60 1.62 9.62 -0.04
N ILE A 61 1.09 10.58 0.72
CA ILE A 61 1.88 11.41 1.64
C ILE A 61 2.49 10.55 2.76
N ALA A 62 1.72 9.61 3.31
CA ALA A 62 2.20 8.70 4.34
C ALA A 62 3.36 7.83 3.83
N TYR A 63 3.22 7.23 2.65
CA TYR A 63 4.30 6.48 1.99
C TYR A 63 5.54 7.35 1.71
N ALA A 64 5.37 8.60 1.29
CA ALA A 64 6.51 9.47 0.99
C ALA A 64 7.28 9.91 2.25
N ALA A 65 6.57 10.17 3.36
CA ALA A 65 7.16 10.74 4.56
C ALA A 65 7.43 9.70 5.65
N HIS A 66 6.42 8.91 6.06
CA HIS A 66 6.54 8.00 7.20
C HIS A 66 7.39 6.77 6.87
N ASP A 67 7.24 6.16 5.69
CA ASP A 67 8.10 5.02 5.32
C ASP A 67 9.57 5.45 5.25
N LEU A 68 9.86 6.67 4.79
CA LEU A 68 11.21 7.21 4.77
C LEU A 68 11.76 7.37 6.19
N GLU A 69 10.97 7.94 7.11
CA GLU A 69 11.34 8.04 8.53
C GLU A 69 11.64 6.68 9.14
N ASP A 70 10.77 5.71 8.89
CA ASP A 70 10.89 4.34 9.37
C ASP A 70 12.15 3.66 8.83
N ALA A 71 12.43 3.82 7.55
CA ALA A 71 13.58 3.21 6.90
C ALA A 71 14.90 3.86 7.36
N LEU A 72 14.92 5.18 7.60
CA LEU A 72 16.03 5.89 8.22
C LEU A 72 16.25 5.48 9.67
N SER A 73 15.17 5.35 10.46
CA SER A 73 15.27 4.97 11.88
C SER A 73 15.83 3.57 12.08
N ARG A 74 15.55 2.65 11.14
CA ARG A 74 16.05 1.27 11.11
C ARG A 74 17.42 1.13 10.41
N ASN A 75 18.07 2.23 10.03
CA ASN A 75 19.33 2.25 9.28
C ASN A 75 19.29 1.39 8.00
N MET A 76 18.11 1.25 7.38
CA MET A 76 17.95 0.50 6.13
C MET A 76 18.43 1.32 4.92
N VAL A 77 18.46 2.65 5.06
CA VAL A 77 18.74 3.59 3.98
C VAL A 77 19.38 4.83 4.59
N THR A 78 20.21 5.49 3.80
CA THR A 78 20.78 6.81 4.11
C THR A 78 20.16 7.87 3.20
N ILE A 79 20.29 9.14 3.58
CA ILE A 79 19.82 10.26 2.74
C ILE A 79 20.58 10.27 1.41
N GLU A 80 21.86 9.92 1.45
CA GLU A 80 22.74 9.84 0.31
C GLU A 80 22.31 8.75 -0.68
N ASP A 81 21.82 7.59 -0.18
CA ASP A 81 21.26 6.54 -1.04
C ASP A 81 20.05 7.08 -1.83
N ILE A 82 19.14 7.80 -1.17
CA ILE A 82 17.94 8.35 -1.82
C ILE A 82 18.29 9.46 -2.80
N GLU A 83 19.18 10.38 -2.42
CA GLU A 83 19.67 11.43 -3.34
C GLU A 83 20.33 10.83 -4.59
N TYR A 84 21.08 9.74 -4.43
CA TYR A 84 21.71 9.04 -5.55
C TYR A 84 20.67 8.34 -6.44
N GLU A 85 19.67 7.66 -5.86
CA GLU A 85 18.58 7.06 -6.64
C GLU A 85 17.79 8.10 -7.43
N PHE A 86 17.53 9.28 -6.85
CA PHE A 86 16.93 10.39 -7.59
C PHE A 86 17.84 10.85 -8.74
N GLN A 87 19.16 10.90 -8.54
CA GLN A 87 20.10 11.31 -9.59
C GLN A 87 20.09 10.35 -10.79
N ILE A 88 20.10 9.03 -10.54
CA ILE A 88 20.17 8.02 -11.60
C ILE A 88 18.81 7.71 -12.25
N SER A 89 17.70 8.04 -11.60
CA SER A 89 16.36 7.83 -12.15
C SER A 89 16.04 8.86 -13.22
N ASP A 90 15.81 8.43 -14.46
CA ASP A 90 15.40 9.35 -15.54
C ASP A 90 13.99 9.93 -15.31
N GLU A 91 13.11 9.18 -14.67
CA GLU A 91 11.72 9.58 -14.35
C GLU A 91 11.67 10.64 -13.23
N PHE A 92 12.51 10.51 -12.20
CA PHE A 92 12.42 11.30 -10.97
C PHE A 92 13.56 12.32 -10.78
N ARG A 93 14.50 12.43 -11.72
CA ARG A 93 15.65 13.34 -11.61
C ARG A 93 15.26 14.78 -11.25
N GLY A 94 14.14 15.27 -11.79
CA GLY A 94 13.65 16.63 -11.54
C GLY A 94 13.26 16.92 -10.08
N ALA A 95 12.91 15.89 -9.31
CA ALA A 95 12.53 16.04 -7.90
C ALA A 95 13.73 16.09 -6.94
N ARG A 96 14.94 15.79 -7.43
CA ARG A 96 16.15 15.72 -6.61
C ARG A 96 16.43 17.02 -5.85
N GLU A 97 16.37 18.16 -6.53
CA GLU A 97 16.70 19.45 -5.92
C GLU A 97 15.65 19.84 -4.86
N GLN A 98 14.38 19.52 -5.09
CA GLN A 98 13.32 19.71 -4.10
C GLN A 98 13.58 18.86 -2.84
N PHE A 99 13.96 17.59 -3.02
CA PHE A 99 14.32 16.73 -1.89
C PHE A 99 15.54 17.26 -1.13
N ARG A 100 16.61 17.67 -1.83
CA ARG A 100 17.81 18.23 -1.22
C ARG A 100 17.53 19.50 -0.42
N GLU A 101 16.66 20.36 -0.92
CA GLU A 101 16.26 21.59 -0.23
C GLU A 101 15.59 21.27 1.11
N ILE A 102 14.64 20.31 1.11
CA ILE A 102 13.99 19.82 2.32
C ILE A 102 15.01 19.26 3.31
N VAL A 103 15.90 18.38 2.84
CA VAL A 103 16.97 17.78 3.67
C VAL A 103 17.84 18.86 4.30
N THR A 104 18.25 19.86 3.53
CA THR A 104 19.11 20.95 4.00
C THR A 104 18.40 21.78 5.06
N GLN A 105 17.13 22.13 4.83
CA GLN A 105 16.30 22.84 5.80
C GLN A 105 16.16 22.04 7.11
N SER A 106 15.84 20.75 7.02
CA SER A 106 15.69 19.88 8.19
C SER A 106 17.00 19.70 8.95
N ARG A 107 18.15 19.58 8.25
CA ARG A 107 19.48 19.53 8.87
C ARG A 107 19.78 20.82 9.64
N ASN A 108 19.52 21.98 9.03
CA ASN A 108 19.78 23.27 9.67
C ASN A 108 18.99 23.43 10.97
N THR A 109 17.71 23.06 10.99
CA THR A 109 16.89 23.06 12.22
C THR A 109 17.45 22.09 13.26
N ALA A 110 17.82 20.88 12.86
CA ALA A 110 18.37 19.88 13.77
C ALA A 110 19.72 20.30 14.38
N PHE A 111 20.58 21.00 13.64
CA PHE A 111 21.85 21.54 14.15
C PHE A 111 21.67 22.68 15.16
N GLN A 112 20.53 23.38 15.15
CA GLN A 112 20.24 24.42 16.13
C GLN A 112 19.77 23.86 17.48
N ALA A 113 19.35 22.60 17.52
CA ALA A 113 18.96 21.92 18.74
C ALA A 113 20.18 21.67 19.65
N ASN A 114 20.06 22.05 20.92
CA ASN A 114 21.16 22.06 21.88
C ASN A 114 20.73 21.64 23.29
N LEU A 115 19.60 20.94 23.44
CA LEU A 115 19.04 20.61 24.76
C LEU A 115 19.84 19.50 25.44
N LEU A 116 20.12 18.41 24.72
CA LEU A 116 20.83 17.23 25.21
C LEU A 116 22.30 17.22 24.77
N LYS A 117 22.65 17.94 23.69
CA LYS A 117 24.00 18.02 23.12
C LYS A 117 24.56 16.65 22.72
N THR A 118 23.71 15.79 22.18
CA THR A 118 24.09 14.45 21.72
C THR A 118 23.73 14.23 20.25
N SER A 119 24.35 13.23 19.62
CA SER A 119 24.03 12.83 18.25
C SER A 119 22.61 12.26 18.12
N GLU A 120 22.08 11.65 19.19
CA GLU A 120 20.73 11.10 19.22
C GLU A 120 19.67 12.20 19.14
N GLU A 121 19.88 13.32 19.84
CA GLU A 121 19.02 14.49 19.74
C GLU A 121 18.95 15.00 18.29
N PHE A 122 20.12 15.18 17.67
CA PHE A 122 20.19 15.58 16.26
C PHE A 122 19.43 14.59 15.37
N ALA A 123 19.66 13.28 15.53
CA ALA A 123 19.03 12.28 14.68
C ALA A 123 17.50 12.23 14.84
N ILE A 124 17.00 12.40 16.07
CA ILE A 124 15.55 12.44 16.34
C ILE A 124 14.92 13.69 15.73
N ILE A 125 15.52 14.86 15.94
CA ILE A 125 14.98 16.13 15.45
C ILE A 125 15.06 16.18 13.93
N PHE A 126 16.19 15.77 13.35
CA PHE A 126 16.36 15.72 11.90
C PHE A 126 15.28 14.87 11.23
N ARG A 127 15.01 13.66 11.74
CA ARG A 127 13.96 12.79 11.18
C ARG A 127 12.57 13.42 11.29
N LYS A 128 12.21 13.96 12.46
CA LYS A 128 10.92 14.61 12.67
C LYS A 128 10.72 15.83 11.77
N GLU A 129 11.76 16.66 11.64
CA GLU A 129 11.74 17.83 10.76
C GLU A 129 11.67 17.43 9.29
N LEU A 130 12.39 16.38 8.88
CA LEU A 130 12.32 15.83 7.53
C LEU A 130 10.89 15.37 7.19
N THR A 131 10.28 14.52 8.02
CA THR A 131 8.90 14.06 7.83
C THR A 131 7.94 15.25 7.77
N SER A 132 8.02 16.17 8.74
CA SER A 132 7.16 17.35 8.82
C SER A 132 7.26 18.24 7.58
N ASN A 133 8.48 18.52 7.11
CA ASN A 133 8.70 19.36 5.94
C ASN A 133 8.23 18.69 4.64
N ILE A 134 8.39 17.37 4.50
CA ILE A 134 7.83 16.60 3.37
C ILE A 134 6.31 16.69 3.37
N VAL A 135 5.67 16.36 4.50
CA VAL A 135 4.20 16.40 4.64
C VAL A 135 3.68 17.80 4.34
N ASN A 136 4.26 18.84 4.94
CA ASN A 136 3.83 20.22 4.74
C ASN A 136 3.93 20.64 3.26
N ARG A 137 5.04 20.32 2.57
CA ARG A 137 5.19 20.66 1.14
C ARG A 137 4.20 19.90 0.27
N LEU A 138 4.00 18.61 0.49
CA LEU A 138 3.07 17.81 -0.30
C LEU A 138 1.61 18.24 -0.09
N VAL A 139 1.20 18.50 1.16
CA VAL A 139 -0.15 19.00 1.47
C VAL A 139 -0.39 20.38 0.83
N ALA A 140 0.60 21.26 0.87
CA ALA A 140 0.49 22.60 0.28
C ALA A 140 0.44 22.61 -1.27
N ASP A 141 0.85 21.52 -1.93
CA ASP A 141 0.85 21.36 -3.39
C ASP A 141 -0.41 20.64 -3.93
N ILE A 142 -1.33 20.22 -3.05
CA ILE A 142 -2.58 19.60 -3.45
C ILE A 142 -3.37 20.57 -4.34
N SER A 143 -3.73 20.11 -5.53
CA SER A 143 -4.45 20.87 -6.54
C SER A 143 -5.42 19.97 -7.31
N VAL A 144 -6.22 20.56 -8.19
CA VAL A 144 -7.11 19.80 -9.08
C VAL A 144 -6.33 19.45 -10.35
N VAL A 145 -6.21 18.15 -10.62
CA VAL A 145 -5.52 17.58 -11.79
C VAL A 145 -6.47 16.74 -12.62
N THR A 146 -6.12 16.50 -13.88
CA THR A 146 -6.90 15.61 -14.75
C THR A 146 -6.33 14.20 -14.68
N ASN A 147 -7.16 13.23 -14.34
CA ASN A 147 -6.75 11.84 -14.23
C ASN A 147 -6.68 11.12 -15.58
N LEU A 148 -6.21 9.87 -15.56
CA LEU A 148 -6.07 9.03 -16.77
C LEU A 148 -7.42 8.77 -17.48
N ASN A 149 -8.53 8.84 -16.74
CA ASN A 149 -9.87 8.65 -17.26
C ASN A 149 -10.51 9.98 -17.74
N GLY A 150 -9.77 11.11 -17.68
CA GLY A 150 -10.24 12.43 -18.09
C GLY A 150 -11.08 13.18 -17.06
N PHE A 151 -11.26 12.65 -15.85
CA PHE A 151 -11.97 13.33 -14.76
C PHE A 151 -11.04 14.29 -14.01
N GLN A 152 -11.62 15.36 -13.46
CA GLN A 152 -10.91 16.25 -12.53
C GLN A 152 -10.88 15.60 -11.14
N GLU A 153 -9.71 15.41 -10.56
CA GLU A 153 -9.53 14.86 -9.22
C GLU A 153 -8.45 15.61 -8.43
N LEU A 154 -8.42 15.42 -7.11
CA LEU A 154 -7.33 15.93 -6.28
C LEU A 154 -6.03 15.18 -6.59
N GLY A 155 -4.95 15.92 -6.79
CA GLY A 155 -3.62 15.41 -7.07
C GLY A 155 -2.53 16.40 -6.65
N PHE A 156 -1.27 16.02 -6.85
CA PHE A 156 -0.15 16.94 -6.68
C PHE A 156 0.06 17.77 -7.95
N GLY A 157 0.21 19.08 -7.79
CA GLY A 157 0.44 19.99 -8.90
C GLY A 157 1.87 19.89 -9.46
N LYS A 158 2.87 20.20 -8.63
CA LYS A 158 4.29 20.26 -9.02
C LYS A 158 5.14 19.18 -8.36
N LEU A 159 4.70 18.65 -7.23
CA LEU A 159 5.47 17.73 -6.38
C LEU A 159 5.09 16.26 -6.59
N ASN A 160 4.33 15.94 -7.63
CA ASN A 160 3.96 14.55 -7.93
C ASN A 160 5.21 13.66 -8.08
N ALA A 161 6.21 14.11 -8.84
CA ALA A 161 7.46 13.39 -9.04
C ALA A 161 8.27 13.22 -7.74
N LEU A 162 8.13 14.14 -6.77
CA LEU A 162 8.76 14.01 -5.46
C LEU A 162 8.07 12.93 -4.62
N SER A 163 6.74 13.00 -4.50
CA SER A 163 5.95 12.02 -3.75
C SER A 163 6.12 10.61 -4.29
N GLU A 164 5.89 10.44 -5.60
CA GLU A 164 5.98 9.15 -6.28
C GLU A 164 7.43 8.64 -6.33
N GLY A 165 8.39 9.54 -6.54
CA GLY A 165 9.81 9.23 -6.50
C GLY A 165 10.26 8.73 -5.13
N LEU A 166 9.87 9.42 -4.04
CA LEU A 166 10.16 8.98 -2.69
C LEU A 166 9.63 7.56 -2.44
N LYS A 167 8.36 7.31 -2.76
CA LYS A 167 7.73 5.99 -2.62
C LYS A 167 8.46 4.89 -3.42
N LYS A 168 8.61 5.09 -4.74
CA LYS A 168 9.18 4.07 -5.64
C LYS A 168 10.66 3.83 -5.40
N LEU A 169 11.45 4.89 -5.22
CA LEU A 169 12.91 4.78 -5.04
C LEU A 169 13.24 4.20 -3.66
N LEU A 170 12.54 4.63 -2.61
CA LEU A 170 12.71 4.06 -1.27
C LEU A 170 12.44 2.55 -1.28
N PHE A 171 11.30 2.13 -1.85
CA PHE A 171 10.96 0.72 -1.99
C PHE A 171 12.05 -0.06 -2.74
N LYS A 172 12.56 0.49 -3.84
CA LYS A 172 13.64 -0.12 -4.63
C LYS A 172 14.94 -0.29 -3.83
N VAL A 173 15.28 0.66 -2.94
CA VAL A 173 16.48 0.56 -2.09
C VAL A 173 16.28 -0.49 -0.99
N ILE A 174 15.13 -0.47 -0.31
CA ILE A 174 14.80 -1.42 0.76
C ILE A 174 14.79 -2.84 0.21
N MET A 175 14.22 -3.06 -0.97
CA MET A 175 14.15 -4.37 -1.62
C MET A 175 15.51 -4.95 -2.03
N ARG A 176 16.61 -4.17 -2.03
CA ARG A 176 17.96 -4.72 -2.27
C ARG A 176 18.57 -5.33 -1.01
N LYS A 177 18.00 -5.08 0.17
CA LYS A 177 18.58 -5.56 1.42
C LYS A 177 18.31 -7.05 1.59
N ARG A 178 19.36 -7.80 1.94
CA ARG A 178 19.32 -9.27 2.04
C ARG A 178 18.24 -9.76 3.02
N ASN A 179 18.08 -9.11 4.15
CA ASN A 179 17.08 -9.46 5.16
C ASN A 179 15.65 -9.34 4.59
N ILE A 180 15.36 -8.27 3.85
CA ILE A 180 14.06 -8.06 3.20
C ILE A 180 13.83 -9.09 2.09
N LEU A 181 14.81 -9.31 1.22
CA LEU A 181 14.73 -10.34 0.17
C LEU A 181 14.50 -11.74 0.73
N THR A 182 15.16 -12.08 1.83
CA THR A 182 14.99 -13.40 2.48
C THR A 182 13.59 -13.53 3.06
N TYR A 183 13.06 -12.46 3.67
CA TYR A 183 11.72 -12.42 4.22
C TYR A 183 10.66 -12.56 3.12
N GLU A 184 10.77 -11.79 2.04
CA GLU A 184 9.90 -11.86 0.86
C GLU A 184 9.92 -13.24 0.20
N PHE A 185 11.12 -13.82 0.00
CA PHE A 185 11.25 -15.15 -0.56
C PHE A 185 10.55 -16.21 0.31
N ARG A 186 10.73 -16.12 1.63
CA ARG A 186 10.07 -17.03 2.58
C ARG A 186 8.55 -16.84 2.57
N GLY A 187 8.06 -15.61 2.55
CA GLY A 187 6.63 -15.29 2.45
C GLY A 187 6.00 -15.89 1.20
N ASN A 188 6.61 -15.64 0.03
CA ASN A 188 6.15 -16.20 -1.25
C ASN A 188 6.08 -17.74 -1.23
N LYS A 189 7.09 -18.39 -0.63
CA LYS A 189 7.09 -19.85 -0.46
C LYS A 189 5.95 -20.32 0.44
N ILE A 190 5.77 -19.70 1.60
CA ILE A 190 4.71 -20.04 2.56
C ILE A 190 3.33 -19.92 1.92
N ILE A 191 3.05 -18.79 1.27
CA ILE A 191 1.76 -18.52 0.63
C ILE A 191 1.48 -19.52 -0.48
N ARG A 192 2.46 -19.83 -1.33
CA ARG A 192 2.32 -20.83 -2.39
C ARG A 192 2.05 -22.23 -1.83
N ASP A 193 2.85 -22.66 -0.85
CA ASP A 193 2.73 -23.98 -0.25
C ASP A 193 1.38 -24.18 0.46
N LEU A 194 0.87 -23.13 1.12
CA LEU A 194 -0.47 -23.10 1.73
C LEU A 194 -1.58 -23.13 0.68
N TYR A 195 -1.46 -22.33 -0.38
CA TYR A 195 -2.42 -22.33 -1.48
C TYR A 195 -2.53 -23.71 -2.12
N ASP A 196 -1.39 -24.35 -2.41
CA ASP A 196 -1.34 -25.69 -2.98
C ASP A 196 -1.93 -26.71 -1.99
N PHE A 197 -1.59 -26.61 -0.69
CA PHE A 197 -2.10 -27.51 0.35
C PHE A 197 -3.63 -27.47 0.48
N TYR A 198 -4.26 -26.29 0.61
CA TYR A 198 -5.71 -26.21 0.80
C TYR A 198 -6.51 -26.57 -0.46
N ASN A 199 -5.91 -26.42 -1.64
CA ASN A 199 -6.53 -26.84 -2.90
C ASN A 199 -6.38 -28.35 -3.17
N GLU A 200 -5.44 -29.03 -2.50
CA GLU A 200 -5.20 -30.45 -2.67
C GLU A 200 -6.30 -31.31 -2.05
N GLY A 201 -6.94 -32.15 -2.88
CA GLY A 201 -7.96 -33.11 -2.45
C GLY A 201 -9.06 -32.48 -1.58
N GLU A 202 -9.26 -33.06 -0.40
CA GLU A 202 -10.26 -32.65 0.58
C GLU A 202 -9.74 -31.65 1.64
N ASN A 203 -8.54 -31.10 1.47
CA ASN A 203 -7.92 -30.22 2.47
C ASN A 203 -8.67 -28.89 2.67
N TYR A 204 -9.57 -28.52 1.77
CA TYR A 204 -10.51 -27.40 1.99
C TYR A 204 -11.36 -27.58 3.27
N LYS A 205 -11.47 -28.81 3.80
CA LYS A 205 -12.10 -29.10 5.09
C LYS A 205 -11.36 -28.46 6.27
N PHE A 206 -10.11 -28.02 6.11
CA PHE A 206 -9.34 -27.28 7.13
C PHE A 206 -9.63 -25.78 7.14
N LEU A 207 -10.39 -25.24 6.18
CA LEU A 207 -10.79 -23.84 6.18
C LEU A 207 -11.61 -23.49 7.44
N PRO A 208 -11.80 -22.20 7.76
CA PRO A 208 -12.76 -21.79 8.78
C PRO A 208 -14.19 -22.21 8.42
N PRO A 209 -15.06 -22.48 9.41
CA PRO A 209 -16.46 -22.83 9.17
C PRO A 209 -17.18 -21.81 8.28
N GLU A 210 -16.94 -20.51 8.48
CA GLU A 210 -17.59 -19.41 7.77
C GLU A 210 -17.37 -19.50 6.25
N LEU A 211 -16.14 -19.81 5.83
CA LEU A 211 -15.78 -19.99 4.42
C LEU A 211 -16.22 -21.34 3.87
N LYS A 212 -16.39 -22.36 4.71
CA LYS A 212 -17.00 -23.63 4.28
C LYS A 212 -18.49 -23.48 3.99
N PHE A 213 -19.21 -22.66 4.75
CA PHE A 213 -20.65 -22.44 4.54
C PHE A 213 -20.97 -21.72 3.23
N THR A 214 -20.01 -20.99 2.66
CA THR A 214 -20.17 -20.33 1.36
C THR A 214 -19.87 -21.24 0.18
N LEU A 215 -19.31 -22.44 0.41
CA LEU A 215 -19.00 -23.38 -0.67
C LEU A 215 -20.27 -24.07 -1.19
N PRO A 216 -20.44 -24.18 -2.52
CA PRO A 216 -21.51 -24.95 -3.11
C PRO A 216 -21.28 -26.46 -2.90
N GLN A 217 -22.24 -27.29 -3.31
CA GLN A 217 -22.08 -28.74 -3.22
C GLN A 217 -20.86 -29.22 -4.05
N PRO A 218 -20.09 -30.21 -3.58
CA PRO A 218 -18.87 -30.69 -4.25
C PRO A 218 -19.06 -31.10 -5.71
N ASP A 219 -20.25 -31.60 -6.07
CA ASP A 219 -20.58 -32.06 -7.42
C ASP A 219 -20.93 -30.92 -8.40
N SER A 220 -20.94 -29.67 -7.92
CA SER A 220 -21.29 -28.50 -8.73
C SER A 220 -20.14 -28.08 -9.65
N CYS A 221 -20.47 -27.65 -10.87
CA CYS A 221 -19.48 -27.13 -11.83
C CYS A 221 -18.74 -25.87 -11.33
N ILE A 222 -19.31 -25.13 -10.39
CA ILE A 222 -18.70 -23.94 -9.78
C ILE A 222 -17.87 -24.24 -8.53
N PHE A 223 -17.90 -25.47 -8.02
CA PHE A 223 -17.26 -25.82 -6.75
C PHE A 223 -15.77 -25.51 -6.73
N GLU A 224 -15.04 -25.90 -7.78
CA GLU A 224 -13.60 -25.65 -7.87
C GLU A 224 -13.25 -24.16 -7.95
N ILE A 225 -14.11 -23.34 -8.56
CA ILE A 225 -13.92 -21.89 -8.63
C ILE A 225 -14.15 -21.27 -7.25
N SER A 226 -15.27 -21.60 -6.60
CA SER A 226 -15.61 -21.13 -5.25
C SER A 226 -14.60 -21.60 -4.20
N LYS A 227 -14.11 -22.84 -4.31
CA LYS A 227 -13.05 -23.40 -3.46
C LYS A 227 -11.78 -22.58 -3.55
N LYS A 228 -11.29 -22.31 -4.78
CA LYS A 228 -10.11 -21.47 -4.99
C LYS A 228 -10.27 -20.08 -4.40
N ARG A 229 -11.43 -19.45 -4.57
CA ARG A 229 -11.72 -18.13 -3.99
C ARG A 229 -11.72 -18.18 -2.47
N ALA A 230 -12.41 -19.14 -1.86
CA ALA A 230 -12.44 -19.30 -0.40
C ALA A 230 -11.04 -19.55 0.19
N VAL A 231 -10.16 -20.28 -0.52
CA VAL A 231 -8.76 -20.45 -0.12
C VAL A 231 -8.00 -19.12 -0.19
N VAL A 232 -8.19 -18.33 -1.24
CA VAL A 232 -7.57 -16.99 -1.35
C VAL A 232 -8.07 -16.05 -0.25
N ASP A 233 -9.37 -16.04 0.03
CA ASP A 233 -9.97 -15.23 1.10
C ASP A 233 -9.41 -15.65 2.47
N TYR A 234 -9.22 -16.95 2.69
CA TYR A 234 -8.64 -17.45 3.92
C TYR A 234 -7.17 -17.03 4.09
N ILE A 235 -6.35 -17.26 3.06
CA ILE A 235 -4.91 -16.95 3.10
C ILE A 235 -4.68 -15.44 3.21
N SER A 236 -5.45 -14.62 2.47
CA SER A 236 -5.35 -13.16 2.53
C SER A 236 -5.83 -12.57 3.86
N GLY A 237 -6.68 -13.29 4.60
CA GLY A 237 -7.10 -12.93 5.96
C GLY A 237 -6.10 -13.31 7.06
N MET A 238 -5.00 -14.00 6.74
CA MET A 238 -4.00 -14.42 7.73
C MET A 238 -3.05 -13.27 8.10
N MET A 239 -2.69 -13.18 9.38
CA MET A 239 -1.50 -12.43 9.79
C MET A 239 -0.24 -13.26 9.50
N ASP A 240 0.90 -12.61 9.23
CA ASP A 240 2.16 -13.29 8.88
C ASP A 240 2.57 -14.38 9.88
N THR A 241 2.46 -14.09 11.18
CA THR A 241 2.80 -15.04 12.24
C THR A 241 1.88 -16.26 12.25
N PHE A 242 0.61 -16.07 11.90
CA PHE A 242 -0.36 -17.15 11.77
C PHE A 242 -0.10 -17.98 10.51
N ALA A 243 0.17 -17.35 9.36
CA ALA A 243 0.50 -18.04 8.12
C ALA A 243 1.75 -18.91 8.27
N VAL A 244 2.80 -18.41 8.94
CA VAL A 244 3.99 -19.19 9.28
C VAL A 244 3.62 -20.42 10.12
N LYS A 245 2.82 -20.25 11.18
CA LYS A 245 2.41 -21.33 12.07
C LYS A 245 1.58 -22.41 11.37
N GLU A 246 0.63 -22.00 10.53
CA GLU A 246 -0.17 -22.94 9.73
C GLU A 246 0.71 -23.72 8.75
N TRP A 247 1.64 -23.04 8.07
CA TRP A 247 2.57 -23.68 7.14
C TRP A 247 3.48 -24.70 7.85
N GLU A 248 4.00 -24.36 9.03
CA GLU A 248 4.78 -25.28 9.85
C GLU A 248 3.95 -26.50 10.30
N THR A 249 2.65 -26.34 10.53
CA THR A 249 1.75 -27.43 10.96
C THR A 249 1.46 -28.43 9.85
N HIS A 250 1.22 -27.95 8.63
CA HIS A 250 0.74 -28.78 7.51
C HIS A 250 1.85 -29.29 6.58
N ARG A 251 2.99 -28.60 6.49
CA ARG A 251 4.06 -28.93 5.52
C ARG A 251 5.40 -29.39 6.12
N LEU A 252 5.69 -29.17 7.41
CA LEU A 252 6.94 -29.61 8.04
C LEU A 252 6.88 -31.00 8.71
N LYS A 253 5.97 -31.89 8.24
CA LYS A 253 6.01 -33.31 8.60
C LYS A 253 6.80 -34.12 7.59
#